data_AF-A0A2W2GTY3-F1
#
_entry.id   AF-A0A2W2GTY3-F1
#
_cell.length_a   1.000
_cell.length_b   1.000
_cell.length_c   1.000
_cell.angle_alpha   90.00
_cell.angle_beta   90.00
_cell.angle_gamma   90.00
#
_symmetry.space_group_name_H-M   'P 1'
#
loop_
_entity.id
_entity.type
_entity.pdbx_description
1 polymer ?
#
loop_
_entity_poly.entity_id
_entity_poly.type
_entity_poly.pdbx_seq_one_letter_code
_entity_poly.pdbx_strand_id
1 'polypeptide(L)'
;MRLHRLTITAFGSFPGTETVDFDAFGEAGLFLIHGPTGAGKTTVLDAVCYALYGQVPGQRNDARSLRCDHAPPGRGPKVELEATVRCRRLRLIRSPAWQRPKQRGEGTVEEKAKVLLEELSAQGEWTFLSGRIDEAGDLVGGLLGMNAAQFQQVAMLPQGEFAKFLRADGELRHALLERLFSVKVFGQMEKWLADHRTQTWRDQEDLAKAVASVADRMRGAAGDGLLEDVPDDDDDQEAWARSLLAAADGLAAQEETAATISGSALRAARDELDAGGGLADRKRRHTEALARQAHLDAAAEERADLGVLLADAARAGRVLPLLHRAEQRAEAEAKAVLLAAESMSRVLPLRPAGDDDLAALERERRDEIARLGGLRADEERRAALLAEIGEIGAELTRLTDRETATAELLAVLPGRLREAEERHAAARQAEAASPAAEHAHETAIRTRTAVHRRDTLTTALQAALTSLPIAFTDGEGA
;
A
#
# COMPACT_ATOMS: atom_id res chain seq x y z
N MET A 1 39.57 -37.53 -33.16
CA MET A 1 38.65 -37.74 -34.30
C MET A 1 39.42 -38.51 -35.38
N ARG A 2 38.78 -39.46 -36.07
CA ARG A 2 39.38 -40.23 -37.17
C ARG A 2 38.41 -40.31 -38.34
N LEU A 3 38.89 -40.07 -39.56
CA LEU A 3 38.11 -40.25 -40.78
C LEU A 3 38.26 -41.70 -41.26
N HIS A 4 37.18 -42.32 -41.72
CA HIS A 4 37.18 -43.69 -42.23
C HIS A 4 36.92 -43.73 -43.73
N ARG A 5 35.85 -43.06 -44.18
CA ARG A 5 35.46 -43.08 -45.59
C ARG A 5 34.78 -41.78 -45.97
N LEU A 6 35.10 -41.26 -47.15
CA LEU A 6 34.44 -40.09 -47.74
C LEU A 6 33.99 -40.42 -49.15
N THR A 7 32.69 -40.27 -49.41
CA THR A 7 32.09 -40.41 -50.75
C THR A 7 31.55 -39.06 -51.19
N ILE A 8 32.00 -38.59 -52.34
CA ILE A 8 31.66 -37.28 -52.91
C ILE A 8 30.94 -37.52 -54.24
N THR A 9 29.73 -36.99 -54.41
CA THR A 9 28.96 -37.08 -55.65
C THR A 9 28.56 -35.69 -56.12
N ALA A 10 28.88 -35.36 -57.38
CA ALA A 10 28.47 -34.10 -58.04
C ALA A 10 28.74 -32.83 -57.20
N PHE A 11 29.87 -32.78 -56.49
CA PHE A 11 30.20 -31.73 -55.52
C PHE A 11 31.54 -31.09 -55.85
N GLY A 12 31.58 -29.75 -55.88
CA GLY A 12 32.74 -28.95 -56.26
C GLY A 12 33.34 -29.36 -57.61
N SER A 13 34.57 -29.87 -57.62
CA SER A 13 35.28 -30.28 -58.85
C SER A 13 34.94 -31.68 -59.37
N PHE A 14 34.15 -32.47 -58.63
CA PHE A 14 33.88 -33.88 -58.97
C PHE A 14 32.47 -34.04 -59.59
N PRO A 15 32.33 -34.33 -60.90
CA PRO A 15 31.03 -34.54 -61.55
C PRO A 15 30.46 -35.96 -61.34
N GLY A 16 31.34 -36.92 -61.03
CA GLY A 16 31.04 -38.32 -60.74
C GLY A 16 30.77 -38.60 -59.27
N THR A 17 30.83 -39.87 -58.89
CA THR A 17 30.87 -40.34 -57.51
C THR A 17 32.27 -40.87 -57.25
N GLU A 18 33.01 -40.20 -56.38
CA GLU A 18 34.37 -40.57 -55.99
C GLU A 18 34.38 -41.00 -54.52
N THR A 19 35.12 -42.06 -54.19
CA THR A 19 35.24 -42.55 -52.81
C THR A 19 36.69 -42.58 -52.38
N VAL A 20 36.96 -42.01 -51.20
CA VAL A 20 38.26 -42.05 -50.53
C VAL A 20 38.12 -42.92 -49.29
N ASP A 21 38.84 -44.04 -49.26
CA ASP A 21 38.93 -44.91 -48.09
C ASP A 21 40.15 -44.49 -47.26
N PHE A 22 39.91 -43.83 -46.11
CA PHE A 22 40.98 -43.37 -45.23
C PHE A 22 41.56 -44.51 -44.38
N ASP A 23 40.80 -45.58 -44.14
CA ASP A 23 41.29 -46.73 -43.37
C ASP A 23 42.36 -47.50 -44.16
N ALA A 24 42.29 -47.49 -45.49
CA ALA A 24 43.35 -48.01 -46.36
C ALA A 24 44.72 -47.32 -46.16
N PHE A 25 44.74 -46.11 -45.59
CA PHE A 25 45.95 -45.33 -45.29
C PHE A 25 46.28 -45.31 -43.79
N GLY A 26 45.51 -46.03 -42.96
CA GLY A 26 45.47 -45.87 -41.51
C GLY A 26 46.70 -46.37 -40.74
N GLU A 27 47.53 -47.25 -41.30
CA GLU A 27 48.72 -47.77 -40.62
C GLU A 27 49.86 -46.75 -40.50
N ALA A 28 49.96 -45.80 -41.45
CA ALA A 28 51.07 -44.84 -41.51
C ALA A 28 50.76 -43.50 -40.81
N GLY A 29 49.49 -43.18 -40.54
CA GLY A 29 49.06 -41.93 -39.87
C GLY A 29 49.30 -40.63 -40.67
N LEU A 30 49.97 -40.69 -41.82
CA LEU A 30 50.26 -39.58 -42.72
C LEU A 30 49.95 -40.00 -44.16
N PHE A 31 49.19 -39.18 -44.88
CA PHE A 31 48.88 -39.38 -46.30
C PHE A 31 49.01 -38.07 -47.08
N LEU A 32 49.34 -38.18 -48.37
CA LEU A 32 49.52 -37.05 -49.27
C LEU A 32 48.45 -37.06 -50.36
N ILE A 33 47.68 -35.98 -50.47
CA ILE A 33 46.79 -35.73 -51.61
C ILE A 33 47.56 -34.92 -52.64
N HIS A 34 48.06 -35.57 -53.69
CA HIS A 34 48.81 -34.93 -54.78
C HIS A 34 47.99 -34.86 -56.08
N GLY A 35 48.31 -33.89 -56.94
CA GLY A 35 47.68 -33.70 -58.26
C GLY A 35 47.94 -32.29 -58.80
N PRO A 36 47.58 -32.00 -60.06
CA PRO A 36 47.72 -30.65 -60.63
C PRO A 36 46.79 -29.64 -59.93
N THR A 37 47.10 -28.34 -60.02
CA THR A 37 46.21 -27.27 -59.56
C THR A 37 44.86 -27.38 -60.28
N GLY A 38 43.76 -27.33 -59.54
CA GLY A 38 42.41 -27.55 -60.09
C GLY A 38 41.91 -29.00 -60.09
N ALA A 39 42.74 -29.99 -59.71
CA ALA A 39 42.34 -31.41 -59.64
C ALA A 39 41.33 -31.75 -58.51
N GLY A 40 40.78 -30.77 -57.79
CA GLY A 40 39.83 -31.01 -56.71
C GLY A 40 40.42 -31.37 -55.34
N LYS A 41 41.73 -31.19 -55.12
CA LYS A 41 42.37 -31.46 -53.81
C LYS A 41 41.70 -30.71 -52.66
N THR A 42 41.45 -29.42 -52.86
CA THR A 42 40.73 -28.60 -51.88
C THR A 42 39.28 -29.05 -51.73
N THR A 43 38.64 -29.50 -52.81
CA THR A 43 37.26 -30.02 -52.79
C THR A 43 37.10 -31.23 -51.87
N VAL A 44 38.12 -32.10 -51.78
CA VAL A 44 38.12 -33.22 -50.82
C VAL A 44 38.08 -32.72 -49.37
N LEU A 45 38.90 -31.72 -49.03
CA LEU A 45 38.90 -31.11 -47.70
C LEU A 45 37.59 -30.35 -47.43
N ASP A 46 37.12 -29.57 -48.41
CA ASP A 46 35.86 -28.84 -48.35
C ASP A 46 34.69 -29.81 -48.11
N ALA A 47 34.69 -30.99 -48.73
CA ALA A 47 33.69 -32.04 -48.51
C ALA A 47 33.71 -32.59 -47.08
N VAL A 48 34.89 -32.78 -46.46
CA VAL A 48 34.98 -33.19 -45.05
C VAL A 48 34.36 -32.12 -44.13
N CYS A 49 34.73 -30.85 -44.34
CA CYS A 49 34.16 -29.74 -43.58
C CYS A 49 32.64 -29.64 -43.75
N TYR A 50 32.18 -29.76 -44.99
CA TYR A 50 30.78 -29.71 -45.35
C TYR A 50 30.00 -30.86 -44.70
N ALA A 51 30.53 -32.09 -44.71
CA ALA A 51 29.87 -33.23 -44.09
C ALA A 51 29.70 -33.04 -42.56
N LEU A 52 30.70 -32.48 -41.88
CA LEU A 52 30.67 -32.25 -40.44
C LEU A 52 29.73 -31.08 -40.06
N TYR A 53 29.95 -29.91 -40.65
CA TYR A 53 29.34 -28.66 -40.20
C TYR A 53 28.28 -28.08 -41.16
N GLY A 54 28.11 -28.66 -42.36
CA GLY A 54 27.23 -28.12 -43.40
C GLY A 54 27.76 -26.85 -44.06
N GLN A 55 29.02 -26.49 -43.81
CA GLN A 55 29.68 -25.28 -44.30
C GLN A 55 31.03 -25.63 -44.91
N VAL A 56 31.43 -24.88 -45.94
CA VAL A 56 32.76 -24.99 -46.54
C VAL A 56 33.66 -23.84 -46.05
N PRO A 57 34.99 -24.03 -46.00
CA PRO A 57 35.92 -22.97 -45.59
C PRO A 57 35.96 -21.77 -46.54
N GLY A 58 36.07 -20.56 -45.96
CA GLY A 58 36.31 -19.30 -46.67
C GLY A 58 35.10 -18.70 -47.40
N GLN A 59 35.35 -17.74 -48.30
CA GLN A 59 34.33 -17.02 -49.10
C GLN A 59 33.51 -17.92 -50.04
N ARG A 60 33.86 -19.21 -50.13
CA ARG A 60 33.14 -20.21 -50.93
C ARG A 60 31.83 -20.65 -50.30
N ASN A 61 31.60 -20.34 -49.02
CA ASN A 61 30.33 -20.57 -48.36
C ASN A 61 29.23 -19.64 -48.90
N ASP A 62 29.60 -18.43 -49.38
CA ASP A 62 28.69 -17.43 -49.94
C ASP A 62 28.54 -17.53 -51.47
N ALA A 63 29.43 -18.28 -52.14
CA ALA A 63 29.43 -18.43 -53.60
C ALA A 63 28.52 -19.57 -54.04
N ARG A 64 27.37 -19.20 -54.63
CA ARG A 64 26.41 -19.99 -55.41
C ARG A 64 26.79 -21.46 -55.69
N SER A 65 25.95 -22.35 -55.19
CA SER A 65 25.82 -23.78 -55.56
C SER A 65 27.10 -24.61 -55.41
N LEU A 66 27.17 -25.39 -54.32
CA LEU A 66 28.23 -26.39 -54.08
C LEU A 66 28.17 -27.60 -55.05
N ARG A 67 27.23 -27.62 -56.00
CA ARG A 67 27.10 -28.65 -57.03
C ARG A 67 28.14 -28.43 -58.14
N CYS A 68 28.75 -29.53 -58.61
CA CYS A 68 29.62 -29.49 -59.78
C CYS A 68 28.83 -29.16 -61.06
N ASP A 69 29.23 -28.11 -61.78
CA ASP A 69 28.57 -27.70 -63.03
C ASP A 69 28.70 -28.74 -64.15
N HIS A 70 29.76 -29.54 -64.12
CA HIS A 70 29.99 -30.62 -65.09
C HIS A 70 29.22 -31.91 -64.77
N ALA A 71 28.44 -31.95 -63.69
CA ALA A 71 27.63 -33.12 -63.35
C ALA A 71 26.37 -33.21 -64.25
N PRO A 72 25.92 -34.42 -64.62
CA PRO A 72 24.68 -34.62 -65.35
C PRO A 72 23.49 -33.90 -64.67
N PRO A 73 22.54 -33.30 -65.41
CA PRO A 73 21.45 -32.49 -64.85
C PRO A 73 20.62 -33.22 -63.78
N GLY A 74 20.44 -34.54 -63.92
CA GLY A 74 19.69 -35.35 -62.94
C GLY A 74 20.47 -35.75 -61.69
N ARG A 75 21.79 -35.50 -61.62
CA ARG A 75 22.64 -35.90 -60.51
C ARG A 75 22.77 -34.75 -59.50
N GLY A 76 22.26 -35.00 -58.29
CA GLY A 76 22.36 -34.06 -57.18
C GLY A 76 23.67 -34.16 -56.41
N PRO A 77 24.13 -33.07 -55.78
CA PRO A 77 25.30 -33.06 -54.92
C PRO A 77 25.04 -33.86 -53.64
N LYS A 78 25.93 -34.79 -53.30
CA LYS A 78 25.86 -35.59 -52.06
C LYS A 78 27.27 -35.77 -51.51
N VAL A 79 27.44 -35.54 -50.22
CA VAL A 79 28.66 -35.88 -49.48
C VAL A 79 28.29 -36.83 -48.36
N GLU A 80 29.00 -37.94 -48.28
CA GLU A 80 28.84 -38.96 -47.24
C GLU A 80 30.18 -39.19 -46.55
N LEU A 81 30.21 -38.99 -45.23
CA LEU A 81 31.41 -39.12 -44.42
C LEU A 81 31.16 -40.10 -43.28
N GLU A 82 32.03 -41.10 -43.19
CA GLU A 82 32.15 -41.95 -42.00
C GLU A 82 33.34 -41.48 -41.15
N ALA A 83 33.09 -41.17 -39.88
CA ALA A 83 34.11 -40.69 -38.96
C ALA A 83 33.85 -41.15 -37.54
N THR A 84 34.93 -41.37 -36.77
CA THR A 84 34.86 -41.62 -35.33
C THR A 84 35.18 -40.35 -34.55
N VAL A 85 34.26 -39.90 -33.70
CA VAL A 85 34.39 -38.73 -32.83
C VAL A 85 34.08 -39.14 -31.40
N ARG A 86 35.01 -38.89 -30.45
CA ARG A 86 34.88 -39.30 -29.04
C ARG A 86 34.40 -40.76 -28.86
N CYS A 87 35.03 -41.69 -29.58
CA CYS A 87 34.72 -43.12 -29.56
C CYS A 87 33.36 -43.52 -30.17
N ARG A 88 32.63 -42.59 -30.80
CA ARG A 88 31.36 -42.85 -31.50
C ARG A 88 31.60 -42.84 -33.01
N ARG A 89 31.17 -43.90 -33.72
CA ARG A 89 31.32 -44.01 -35.17
C ARG A 89 30.06 -43.50 -35.85
N LEU A 90 30.20 -42.40 -36.59
CA LEU A 90 29.10 -41.66 -37.19
C LEU A 90 29.18 -41.74 -38.72
N ARG A 91 28.02 -41.78 -39.37
CA ARG A 91 27.85 -41.59 -40.81
C ARG A 91 27.02 -40.34 -41.05
N LEU A 92 27.62 -39.38 -41.73
CA LEU A 92 27.02 -38.08 -42.04
C LEU A 92 26.78 -38.00 -43.54
N ILE A 93 25.52 -37.93 -43.94
CA ILE A 93 25.12 -37.74 -45.32
C ILE A 93 24.50 -36.35 -45.45
N ARG A 94 25.12 -35.48 -46.23
CA ARG A 94 24.61 -34.13 -46.50
C ARG A 94 24.46 -33.88 -48.00
N SER A 95 23.41 -33.17 -48.35
CA SER A 95 23.15 -32.69 -49.71
C SER A 95 22.84 -31.19 -49.64
N PRO A 96 23.62 -30.32 -50.32
CA PRO A 96 23.34 -28.89 -50.36
C PRO A 96 22.10 -28.60 -51.21
N ALA A 97 21.50 -27.42 -51.01
CA ALA A 97 20.40 -26.98 -51.83
C ALA A 97 20.85 -26.81 -53.29
N TRP A 98 20.08 -27.32 -54.24
CA TRP A 98 20.44 -27.31 -55.66
C TRP A 98 19.21 -27.29 -56.58
N GLN A 99 19.43 -26.85 -57.82
CA GLN A 99 18.39 -26.77 -58.86
C GLN A 99 18.28 -28.11 -59.59
N ARG A 100 17.22 -28.88 -59.31
CA ARG A 100 16.95 -30.17 -59.94
C ARG A 100 16.01 -30.00 -61.15
N PRO A 101 16.23 -30.70 -62.28
CA PRO A 101 15.25 -30.75 -63.36
C PRO A 101 13.89 -31.28 -62.88
N LYS A 102 12.79 -30.66 -63.33
CA LYS A 102 11.44 -31.15 -63.02
C LYS A 102 11.24 -32.56 -63.58
N GLN A 103 10.55 -33.42 -62.82
CA GLN A 103 10.17 -34.77 -63.31
C GLN A 103 9.09 -34.70 -64.40
N ARG A 104 8.33 -33.60 -64.48
CA ARG A 104 7.30 -33.33 -65.49
C ARG A 104 7.32 -31.85 -65.88
N GLY A 105 7.39 -31.56 -67.18
CA GLY A 105 7.46 -30.20 -67.74
C GLY A 105 8.89 -29.63 -67.85
N GLU A 106 9.02 -28.46 -68.48
CA GLU A 106 10.29 -27.73 -68.62
C GLU A 106 10.63 -26.89 -67.37
N GLY A 107 11.93 -26.74 -67.09
CA GLY A 107 12.47 -25.93 -66.00
C GLY A 107 13.04 -26.72 -64.81
N THR A 108 13.57 -25.99 -63.84
CA THR A 108 14.20 -26.52 -62.62
C THR A 108 13.34 -26.25 -61.39
N VAL A 109 13.52 -27.04 -60.34
CA VAL A 109 12.95 -26.87 -58.99
C VAL A 109 14.07 -26.95 -57.99
N GLU A 110 14.06 -26.06 -57.00
CA GLU A 110 15.01 -26.09 -55.90
C GLU A 110 14.71 -27.29 -54.98
N GLU A 111 15.67 -28.19 -54.85
CA GLU A 111 15.69 -29.20 -53.81
C GLU A 111 16.42 -28.62 -52.59
N LYS A 112 15.72 -28.56 -51.45
CA LYS A 112 16.28 -28.03 -50.20
C LYS A 112 17.43 -28.91 -49.69
N ALA A 113 18.33 -28.30 -48.93
CA ALA A 113 19.41 -29.01 -48.27
C ALA A 113 18.86 -30.11 -47.33
N LYS A 114 19.56 -31.24 -47.28
CA LYS A 114 19.22 -32.41 -46.47
C LYS A 114 20.43 -32.86 -45.66
N VAL A 115 20.15 -33.36 -44.46
CA VAL A 115 21.12 -34.08 -43.63
C VAL A 115 20.52 -35.40 -43.18
N LEU A 116 21.35 -36.41 -43.04
CA LEU A 116 21.05 -37.68 -42.41
C LEU A 116 22.27 -38.04 -41.57
N LEU A 117 22.08 -38.08 -40.25
CA LEU A 117 23.08 -38.46 -39.27
C LEU A 117 22.72 -39.83 -38.70
N GLU A 118 23.64 -40.77 -38.84
CA GLU A 118 23.52 -42.12 -38.31
C GLU A 118 24.72 -42.42 -37.40
N GLU A 119 24.51 -43.30 -36.42
CA GLU A 119 25.56 -43.82 -35.55
C GLU A 119 25.60 -45.33 -35.63
N LEU A 120 26.81 -45.89 -35.68
CA LEU A 120 27.03 -47.32 -35.61
C LEU A 120 26.82 -47.79 -34.17
N SER A 121 25.79 -48.59 -33.96
CA SER A 121 25.49 -49.24 -32.68
C SER A 121 26.56 -50.27 -32.30
N ALA A 122 26.56 -50.70 -31.04
CA ALA A 122 27.45 -51.76 -30.55
C ALA A 122 27.22 -53.10 -31.28
N GLN A 123 26.01 -53.31 -31.82
CA GLN A 123 25.63 -54.48 -32.61
C GLN A 123 26.10 -54.41 -34.08
N GLY A 124 26.74 -53.31 -34.50
CA GLY A 124 27.23 -53.14 -35.87
C GLY A 124 26.18 -52.65 -36.87
N GLU A 125 25.00 -52.23 -36.41
CA GLU A 125 23.94 -51.66 -37.24
C GLU A 125 23.95 -50.12 -37.19
N TRP A 126 23.62 -49.48 -38.31
CA TRP A 126 23.49 -48.02 -38.38
C TRP A 126 22.13 -47.58 -37.85
N THR A 127 22.15 -46.80 -36.79
CA THR A 127 20.98 -46.23 -36.11
C THR A 127 20.81 -44.77 -36.49
N PHE A 128 19.60 -44.39 -36.91
CA PHE A 128 19.25 -43.01 -37.23
C PHE A 128 19.30 -42.12 -35.98
N LEU A 129 20.01 -40.99 -36.04
CA LEU A 129 20.07 -39.99 -34.97
C LEU A 129 19.24 -38.75 -35.28
N SER A 130 19.47 -38.10 -36.43
CA SER A 130 18.72 -36.91 -36.82
C SER A 130 18.74 -36.66 -38.33
N GLY A 131 17.65 -36.09 -38.83
CA GLY A 131 17.50 -35.59 -40.21
C GLY A 131 17.36 -34.06 -40.29
N ARG A 132 17.44 -33.36 -39.15
CA ARG A 132 17.33 -31.91 -39.07
C ARG A 132 18.71 -31.26 -39.06
N ILE A 133 18.90 -30.24 -39.89
CA ILE A 133 20.20 -29.58 -40.09
C ILE A 133 20.74 -28.99 -38.78
N ASP A 134 19.88 -28.33 -38.01
CA ASP A 134 20.27 -27.66 -36.75
C ASP A 134 20.69 -28.67 -35.68
N GLU A 135 19.87 -29.69 -35.43
CA GLU A 135 20.18 -30.77 -34.47
C GLU A 135 21.44 -31.54 -34.85
N ALA A 136 21.62 -31.86 -36.13
CA ALA A 136 22.85 -32.51 -36.59
C ALA A 136 24.07 -31.59 -36.40
N GLY A 137 23.92 -30.28 -36.57
CA GLY A 137 24.95 -29.29 -36.28
C GLY A 137 25.32 -29.24 -34.79
N ASP A 138 24.32 -29.21 -33.90
CA ASP A 138 24.52 -29.17 -32.45
C ASP A 138 25.14 -30.46 -31.91
N LEU A 139 24.67 -31.62 -32.38
CA LEU A 139 25.23 -32.93 -32.02
C LEU A 139 26.70 -33.03 -32.43
N VAL A 140 27.02 -32.72 -33.68
CA VAL A 140 28.39 -32.80 -34.21
C VAL A 140 29.29 -31.75 -33.55
N GLY A 141 28.79 -30.52 -33.37
CA GLY A 141 29.51 -29.44 -32.70
C GLY A 141 29.81 -29.76 -31.23
N GLY A 142 28.84 -30.31 -30.50
CA GLY A 142 29.02 -30.75 -29.11
C GLY A 142 30.01 -31.91 -28.98
N LEU A 143 29.98 -32.88 -29.90
CA LEU A 143 30.91 -34.01 -29.93
C LEU A 143 32.34 -33.61 -30.29
N LEU A 144 32.52 -32.69 -31.25
CA LEU A 144 33.84 -32.17 -31.60
C LEU A 144 34.36 -31.16 -30.57
N GLY A 145 33.47 -30.51 -29.82
CA GLY A 145 33.81 -29.49 -28.83
C GLY A 145 34.27 -28.16 -29.45
N MET A 146 34.03 -27.97 -30.75
CA MET A 146 34.41 -26.77 -31.49
C MET A 146 33.43 -26.52 -32.64
N ASN A 147 33.24 -25.25 -32.99
CA ASN A 147 32.39 -24.83 -34.10
C ASN A 147 33.13 -24.91 -35.45
N ALA A 148 32.41 -24.67 -36.54
CA ALA A 148 32.94 -24.78 -37.91
C ALA A 148 34.17 -23.90 -38.14
N ALA A 149 34.10 -22.63 -37.73
CA ALA A 149 35.21 -21.68 -37.89
C ALA A 149 36.47 -22.11 -37.12
N GLN A 150 36.31 -22.69 -35.93
CA GLN A 150 37.42 -23.22 -35.13
C GLN A 150 38.02 -24.47 -35.76
N PHE A 151 37.19 -25.40 -36.24
CA PHE A 151 37.67 -26.60 -36.92
C PHE A 151 38.48 -26.24 -38.17
N GLN A 152 38.06 -25.21 -38.91
CA GLN A 152 38.77 -24.64 -40.06
C GLN A 152 40.06 -23.89 -39.72
N GLN A 153 40.32 -23.60 -38.45
CA GLN A 153 41.55 -22.93 -38.01
C GLN A 153 42.52 -23.88 -37.32
N VAL A 154 42.01 -24.96 -36.69
CA VAL A 154 42.78 -25.85 -35.84
C VAL A 154 43.03 -27.22 -36.49
N ALA A 155 42.02 -27.80 -37.14
CA ALA A 155 42.08 -29.18 -37.66
C ALA A 155 42.28 -29.23 -39.18
N MET A 156 41.68 -28.28 -39.89
CA MET A 156 41.89 -28.07 -41.32
C MET A 156 42.66 -26.77 -41.46
N LEU A 157 43.87 -26.77 -42.03
CA LEU A 157 44.63 -25.55 -42.26
C LEU A 157 44.51 -25.17 -43.74
N PRO A 158 43.47 -24.40 -44.15
CA PRO A 158 43.34 -23.98 -45.53
C PRO A 158 44.52 -23.11 -45.93
N GLN A 159 44.91 -23.24 -47.20
CA GLN A 159 46.09 -22.58 -47.76
C GLN A 159 46.01 -21.06 -47.54
N GLY A 160 46.94 -20.51 -46.74
CA GLY A 160 47.06 -19.08 -46.45
C GLY A 160 46.45 -18.61 -45.13
N GLU A 161 45.55 -19.36 -44.47
CA GLU A 161 44.95 -18.93 -43.20
C GLU A 161 45.81 -19.24 -41.98
N PHE A 162 46.69 -20.24 -42.04
CA PHE A 162 47.66 -20.50 -40.98
C PHE A 162 48.61 -19.31 -40.73
N ALA A 163 49.01 -18.62 -41.80
CA ALA A 163 49.81 -17.40 -41.69
C ALA A 163 49.02 -16.25 -41.05
N LYS A 164 47.71 -16.16 -41.28
CA LYS A 164 46.83 -15.19 -40.62
C LYS A 164 46.69 -15.51 -39.13
N PHE A 165 46.57 -16.78 -38.75
CA PHE A 165 46.54 -17.20 -37.35
C PHE A 165 47.83 -16.81 -36.60
N LEU A 166 49.00 -17.08 -37.17
CA LEU A 166 50.29 -16.69 -36.58
C LEU A 166 50.46 -15.17 -36.48
N ARG A 167 49.84 -14.41 -37.40
CA ARG A 167 49.90 -12.95 -37.46
C ARG A 167 48.71 -12.25 -36.79
N ALA A 168 47.76 -12.98 -36.21
CA ALA A 168 46.59 -12.39 -35.58
C ALA A 168 46.98 -11.55 -34.35
N ASP A 169 46.28 -10.43 -34.18
CA ASP A 169 46.48 -9.52 -33.04
C ASP A 169 46.13 -10.20 -31.70
N GLY A 170 46.67 -9.66 -30.62
CA GLY A 170 46.58 -10.26 -29.28
C GLY A 170 45.15 -10.58 -28.83
N GLU A 171 44.18 -9.72 -29.15
CA GLU A 171 42.75 -9.93 -28.84
C GLU A 171 42.14 -11.11 -29.61
N LEU A 172 42.38 -11.21 -30.91
CA LEU A 172 41.89 -12.32 -31.75
C LEU A 172 42.48 -13.65 -31.29
N ARG A 173 43.77 -13.66 -30.95
CA ARG A 173 44.44 -14.83 -30.40
C ARG A 173 43.89 -15.20 -29.02
N HIS A 174 43.66 -14.22 -28.15
CA HIS A 174 43.09 -14.43 -26.82
C HIS A 174 41.68 -15.05 -26.90
N ALA A 175 40.78 -14.47 -27.72
CA ALA A 175 39.41 -14.97 -27.89
C ALA A 175 39.36 -16.41 -28.45
N LEU A 176 40.32 -16.78 -29.31
CA LEU A 176 40.45 -18.15 -29.82
C LEU A 176 40.92 -19.11 -28.73
N LEU A 177 41.95 -18.73 -27.97
CA LEU A 177 42.48 -19.56 -26.87
C LEU A 177 41.46 -19.73 -25.73
N GLU A 178 40.77 -18.67 -25.34
CA GLU A 178 39.72 -18.70 -24.31
C GLU A 178 38.62 -19.71 -24.65
N ARG A 179 38.24 -19.78 -25.93
CA ARG A 179 37.22 -20.72 -26.43
C ARG A 179 37.76 -22.14 -26.66
N LEU A 180 39.03 -22.29 -27.00
CA LEU A 180 39.68 -23.60 -27.15
C LEU A 180 39.89 -24.29 -25.79
N PHE A 181 40.29 -23.52 -24.78
CA PHE A 181 40.61 -24.01 -23.44
C PHE A 181 39.43 -23.95 -22.45
N SER A 182 38.20 -23.73 -22.94
CA SER A 182 36.98 -23.65 -22.10
C SER A 182 37.11 -22.71 -20.90
N VAL A 183 37.79 -21.57 -21.07
CA VAL A 183 38.13 -20.61 -19.99
C VAL A 183 36.95 -19.67 -19.67
N LYS A 184 35.81 -19.83 -20.36
CA LYS A 184 34.59 -19.01 -20.19
C LYS A 184 34.10 -18.89 -18.74
N VAL A 185 34.35 -19.91 -17.92
CA VAL A 185 33.97 -19.92 -16.50
C VAL A 185 34.68 -18.82 -15.72
N PHE A 186 35.94 -18.52 -16.04
CA PHE A 186 36.72 -17.50 -15.36
C PHE A 186 36.25 -16.08 -15.73
N GLY A 187 35.92 -15.83 -17.00
CA GLY A 187 35.34 -14.56 -17.42
C GLY A 187 33.97 -14.29 -16.78
N GLN A 188 33.15 -15.34 -16.59
CA GLN A 188 31.89 -15.21 -15.85
C GLN A 188 32.11 -14.89 -14.37
N MET A 189 33.12 -15.50 -13.74
CA MET A 189 33.47 -15.24 -12.36
C MET A 189 33.99 -13.82 -12.15
N GLU A 190 34.84 -13.32 -13.06
CA GLU A 190 35.34 -11.94 -13.03
C GLU A 190 34.18 -10.93 -13.12
N LYS A 191 33.25 -11.16 -14.05
CA LYS A 191 32.06 -10.32 -14.19
C LYS A 191 31.21 -10.34 -12.92
N TRP A 192 30.97 -11.52 -12.35
CA TRP A 192 30.20 -11.64 -11.11
C TRP A 192 30.85 -10.90 -9.94
N LEU A 193 32.18 -10.97 -9.80
CA LEU A 193 32.91 -10.23 -8.77
C LEU A 193 32.82 -8.71 -8.95
N ALA A 194 32.90 -8.23 -10.19
CA ALA A 194 32.78 -6.81 -10.50
C ALA A 194 31.36 -6.28 -10.20
N ASP A 195 30.34 -7.04 -10.61
CA ASP A 195 28.94 -6.72 -10.33
C ASP A 195 28.68 -6.71 -8.81
N HIS A 196 29.21 -7.70 -8.08
CA HIS A 196 29.03 -7.81 -6.63
C HIS A 196 29.73 -6.67 -5.86
N ARG A 197 30.93 -6.27 -6.28
CA ARG A 197 31.63 -5.09 -5.71
C ARG A 197 30.80 -3.82 -5.89
N THR A 198 30.25 -3.61 -7.08
CA THR A 198 29.45 -2.42 -7.40
C THR A 198 28.18 -2.37 -6.55
N GLN A 199 27.51 -3.52 -6.37
CA GLN A 199 26.33 -3.59 -5.53
C GLN A 199 26.65 -3.33 -4.05
N THR A 200 27.69 -3.98 -3.52
CA THR A 200 28.10 -3.80 -2.11
C THR A 200 28.45 -2.34 -1.80
N TRP A 201 29.12 -1.66 -2.75
CA TRP A 201 29.46 -0.24 -2.59
C TRP A 201 28.21 0.66 -2.54
N ARG A 202 27.20 0.38 -3.37
CA ARG A 202 25.92 1.10 -3.32
C ARG A 202 25.17 0.87 -2.02
N ASP A 203 25.12 -0.38 -1.57
CA ASP A 203 24.45 -0.75 -0.32
C ASP A 203 25.13 -0.04 0.87
N GLN A 204 26.46 0.05 0.88
CA GLN A 204 27.23 0.80 1.88
C GLN A 204 26.90 2.30 1.85
N GLU A 205 26.83 2.90 0.66
CA GLU A 205 26.51 4.33 0.51
C GLU A 205 25.09 4.65 0.99
N ASP A 206 24.12 3.78 0.69
CA ASP A 206 22.74 3.95 1.13
C ASP A 206 22.58 3.77 2.64
N LEU A 207 23.29 2.81 3.24
CA LEU A 207 23.34 2.62 4.69
C LEU A 207 23.96 3.84 5.39
N ALA A 208 25.08 4.37 4.87
CA ALA A 208 25.72 5.56 5.43
C ALA A 208 24.78 6.78 5.40
N LYS A 209 24.03 6.99 4.30
CA LYS A 209 23.00 8.04 4.21
C LYS A 209 21.87 7.85 5.23
N ALA A 210 21.44 6.61 5.44
CA ALA A 210 20.40 6.30 6.42
C ALA A 210 20.86 6.61 7.85
N VAL A 211 22.10 6.22 8.21
CA VAL A 211 22.70 6.53 9.51
C VAL A 211 22.81 8.04 9.71
N ALA A 212 23.36 8.78 8.73
CA ALA A 212 23.46 10.24 8.80
C ALA A 212 22.09 10.92 8.98
N SER A 213 21.05 10.45 8.29
CA SER A 213 19.69 10.99 8.44
C SER A 213 19.11 10.75 9.83
N VAL A 214 19.35 9.58 10.42
CA VAL A 214 18.92 9.27 11.79
C VAL A 214 19.67 10.15 12.80
N ALA A 215 20.98 10.31 12.64
CA ALA A 215 21.79 11.15 13.51
C ALA A 215 21.38 12.63 13.47
N ASP A 216 21.06 13.16 12.28
CA ASP A 216 20.56 14.53 12.12
C ASP A 216 19.20 14.74 12.79
N ARG A 217 18.28 13.77 12.66
CA ARG A 217 16.99 13.80 13.37
C ARG A 217 17.15 13.76 14.89
N MET A 218 18.09 12.96 15.39
CA MET A 218 18.40 12.88 16.81
C MET A 218 18.95 14.22 17.33
N ARG A 219 19.85 14.87 16.57
CA ARG A 219 20.35 16.22 16.88
C ARG A 219 19.22 17.25 16.92
N GLY A 220 18.34 17.25 15.91
CA GLY A 220 17.20 18.15 15.85
C GLY A 220 16.22 18.00 17.01
N ALA A 221 16.03 16.77 17.53
CA ALA A 221 15.16 16.49 18.66
C ALA A 221 15.77 16.86 20.02
N ALA A 222 17.08 16.68 20.19
CA ALA A 222 17.79 16.96 21.43
C ALA A 222 17.97 18.47 21.72
N GLY A 223 17.84 19.32 20.69
CA GLY A 223 18.01 20.77 20.79
C GLY A 223 19.46 21.21 20.92
N ASP A 224 19.70 22.53 20.83
CA ASP A 224 21.02 23.18 20.78
C ASP A 224 21.94 22.92 22.02
N GLY A 225 21.46 22.16 23.01
CA GLY A 225 22.20 21.88 24.25
C GLY A 225 23.16 20.69 24.19
N LEU A 226 23.11 19.86 23.14
CA LEU A 226 23.84 18.58 23.04
C LEU A 226 24.83 18.50 21.86
N LEU A 227 25.32 19.65 21.41
CA LEU A 227 26.14 19.89 20.20
C LEU A 227 27.55 19.27 20.24
N GLU A 228 27.67 17.95 20.16
CA GLU A 228 28.88 17.34 19.58
C GLU A 228 28.58 16.88 18.15
N ASP A 229 29.48 17.18 17.22
CA ASP A 229 29.41 16.72 15.83
C ASP A 229 29.38 15.19 15.77
N VAL A 230 28.60 14.65 14.85
CA VAL A 230 28.52 13.20 14.65
C VAL A 230 29.91 12.73 14.22
N PRO A 231 30.55 11.81 14.95
CA PRO A 231 31.84 11.28 14.55
C PRO A 231 31.77 10.60 13.18
N ASP A 232 32.85 10.70 12.39
CA ASP A 232 32.93 10.04 11.08
C ASP A 232 33.18 8.52 11.19
N ASP A 233 33.59 8.02 12.36
CA ASP A 233 33.88 6.61 12.61
C ASP A 233 32.66 5.86 13.20
N ASP A 234 32.39 4.66 12.69
CA ASP A 234 31.19 3.88 13.04
C ASP A 234 31.13 3.52 14.54
N ASP A 235 32.27 3.16 15.15
CA ASP A 235 32.34 2.81 16.58
C ASP A 235 32.10 4.03 17.49
N ASP A 236 32.58 5.20 17.05
CA ASP A 236 32.38 6.47 17.75
C ASP A 236 30.93 6.99 17.62
N GLN A 237 30.23 6.68 16.52
CA GLN A 237 28.82 7.05 16.32
C GLN A 237 27.88 6.34 17.30
N GLU A 238 28.11 5.06 17.60
CA GLU A 238 27.28 4.34 18.57
C GLU A 238 27.48 4.89 19.99
N ALA A 239 28.73 5.18 20.35
CA ALA A 239 29.06 5.80 21.63
C ALA A 239 28.43 7.20 21.75
N TRP A 240 28.51 8.01 20.69
CA TRP A 240 27.86 9.32 20.61
C TRP A 240 26.34 9.22 20.80
N ALA A 241 25.68 8.30 20.09
CA ALA A 241 24.23 8.11 20.20
C ALA A 241 23.79 7.69 21.61
N ARG A 242 24.57 6.82 22.28
CA ARG A 242 24.33 6.43 23.67
C ARG A 242 24.49 7.61 24.64
N SER A 243 25.49 8.45 24.42
CA SER A 243 25.71 9.67 25.22
C SER A 243 24.55 10.66 25.07
N LEU A 244 24.10 10.87 23.82
CA LEU A 244 22.97 11.75 23.51
C LEU A 244 21.68 11.28 24.19
N LEU A 245 21.38 9.97 24.13
CA LEU A 245 20.21 9.39 24.77
C LEU A 245 20.26 9.58 26.30
N ALA A 246 21.41 9.30 26.93
CA ALA A 246 21.57 9.48 28.37
C ALA A 246 21.37 10.95 28.81
N ALA A 247 21.84 11.90 28.00
CA ALA A 247 21.62 13.32 28.27
C ALA A 247 20.16 13.75 28.07
N ALA A 248 19.48 13.24 27.04
CA ALA A 248 18.06 13.48 26.80
C ALA A 248 17.19 12.93 27.94
N ASP A 249 17.48 11.71 28.41
CA ASP A 249 16.81 11.10 29.58
C ASP A 249 17.05 11.93 30.85
N GLY A 250 18.27 12.44 31.03
CA GLY A 250 18.62 13.34 32.13
C GLY A 250 17.81 14.64 32.13
N LEU A 251 17.68 15.29 30.96
CA LEU A 251 16.87 16.50 30.78
C LEU A 251 15.38 16.22 31.02
N ALA A 252 14.85 15.12 30.48
CA ALA A 252 13.46 14.73 30.68
C ALA A 252 13.14 14.51 32.17
N ALA A 253 14.04 13.84 32.91
CA ALA A 253 13.87 13.63 34.35
C ALA A 253 13.92 14.96 35.14
N GLN A 254 14.74 15.92 34.73
CA GLN A 254 14.79 17.25 35.34
C GLN A 254 13.49 18.01 35.11
N GLU A 255 12.97 18.02 33.89
CA GLU A 255 11.69 18.67 33.54
C GLU A 255 10.51 18.02 34.25
N GLU A 256 10.47 16.69 34.37
CA GLU A 256 9.42 15.97 35.12
C GLU A 256 9.44 16.34 36.61
N THR A 257 10.65 16.45 37.20
CA THR A 257 10.82 16.89 38.57
C THR A 257 10.34 18.33 38.75
N ALA A 258 10.71 19.24 37.83
CA ALA A 258 10.28 20.64 37.85
C ALA A 258 8.76 20.77 37.68
N ALA A 259 8.15 20.00 36.77
CA ALA A 259 6.71 19.95 36.55
C ALA A 259 5.96 19.43 37.79
N THR A 260 6.51 18.42 38.47
CA THR A 260 5.93 17.89 39.71
C THR A 260 5.95 18.93 40.83
N ILE A 261 7.08 19.62 41.01
CA ILE A 261 7.21 20.70 42.00
C ILE A 261 6.24 21.84 41.67
N SER A 262 6.23 22.33 40.43
CA SER A 262 5.34 23.40 39.98
C SER A 262 3.86 23.02 40.13
N GLY A 263 3.49 21.79 39.76
CA GLY A 263 2.13 21.28 39.91
C GLY A 263 1.69 21.16 41.37
N SER A 264 2.60 20.79 42.28
CA SER A 264 2.31 20.76 43.72
C SER A 264 2.12 22.17 44.30
N ALA A 265 2.95 23.13 43.88
CA ALA A 265 2.84 24.53 44.29
C ALA A 265 1.52 25.17 43.80
N LEU A 266 1.12 24.88 42.56
CA LEU A 266 -0.15 25.35 42.00
C LEU A 266 -1.36 24.78 42.75
N ARG A 267 -1.33 23.50 43.13
CA ARG A 267 -2.40 22.89 43.95
C ARG A 267 -2.50 23.56 45.31
N ALA A 268 -1.37 23.74 46.00
CA ALA A 268 -1.34 24.42 47.30
C ALA A 268 -1.89 25.85 47.22
N ALA A 269 -1.52 26.62 46.19
CA ALA A 269 -2.02 27.97 45.99
C ALA A 269 -3.54 28.02 45.71
N ARG A 270 -4.09 27.03 45.00
CA ARG A 270 -5.54 26.92 44.75
C ARG A 270 -6.30 26.59 46.03
N ASP A 271 -5.81 25.64 46.82
CA ASP A 271 -6.42 25.28 48.10
C ASP A 271 -6.44 26.48 49.06
N GLU A 272 -5.38 27.30 49.08
CA GLU A 272 -5.33 28.53 49.86
C GLU A 272 -6.33 29.59 49.36
N LEU A 273 -6.46 29.75 48.04
CA LEU A 273 -7.44 30.65 47.43
C LEU A 273 -8.89 30.23 47.78
N ASP A 274 -9.20 28.94 47.68
CA ASP A 274 -10.53 28.40 48.01
C ASP A 274 -10.85 28.54 49.50
N ALA A 275 -9.87 28.28 50.37
CA ALA A 275 -9.99 28.52 51.81
C ALA A 275 -10.22 30.01 52.12
N GLY A 276 -9.50 30.90 51.44
CA GLY A 276 -9.68 32.34 51.52
C GLY A 276 -11.07 32.80 51.07
N GLY A 277 -11.55 32.28 49.94
CA GLY A 277 -12.89 32.52 49.42
C GLY A 277 -13.98 32.05 50.38
N GLY A 278 -13.85 30.83 50.92
CA GLY A 278 -14.77 30.29 51.92
C GLY A 278 -14.77 31.06 53.24
N LEU A 279 -13.64 31.65 53.65
CA LEU A 279 -13.59 32.55 54.80
C LEU A 279 -14.28 33.89 54.51
N ALA A 280 -14.02 34.49 53.34
CA ALA A 280 -14.66 35.74 52.94
C ALA A 280 -16.18 35.61 52.85
N ASP A 281 -16.67 34.50 52.31
CA ASP A 281 -18.09 34.19 52.21
C ASP A 281 -18.76 34.04 53.58
N ARG A 282 -18.11 33.32 54.51
CA ARG A 282 -18.58 33.20 55.90
C ARG A 282 -18.64 34.55 56.62
N LYS A 283 -17.63 35.42 56.43
CA LYS A 283 -17.64 36.79 56.97
C LYS A 283 -18.81 37.60 56.41
N ARG A 284 -19.05 37.54 55.10
CA ARG A 284 -20.16 38.24 54.44
C ARG A 284 -21.52 37.77 54.99
N ARG A 285 -21.76 36.46 55.06
CA ARG A 285 -22.98 35.89 55.64
C ARG A 285 -23.19 36.29 57.09
N HIS A 286 -22.13 36.34 57.89
CA HIS A 286 -22.21 36.80 59.26
C HIS A 286 -22.60 38.28 59.36
N THR A 287 -21.99 39.16 58.55
CA THR A 287 -22.36 40.58 58.51
C THR A 287 -23.79 40.81 58.04
N GLU A 288 -24.26 40.06 57.04
CA GLU A 288 -25.65 40.12 56.57
C GLU A 288 -26.64 39.64 57.65
N ALA A 289 -26.29 38.57 58.38
CA ALA A 289 -27.11 38.07 59.48
C ALA A 289 -27.22 39.08 60.63
N LEU A 290 -26.12 39.73 61.00
CA LEU A 290 -26.10 40.79 62.01
C LEU A 290 -26.94 42.01 61.57
N ALA A 291 -26.82 42.44 60.31
CA ALA A 291 -27.62 43.52 59.77
C ALA A 291 -29.13 43.18 59.77
N ARG A 292 -29.48 41.94 59.41
CA ARG A 292 -30.86 41.45 59.46
C ARG A 292 -31.40 41.40 60.87
N GLN A 293 -30.60 40.94 61.84
CA GLN A 293 -30.98 40.94 63.24
C GLN A 293 -31.25 42.37 63.73
N ALA A 294 -30.33 43.31 63.48
CA ALA A 294 -30.50 44.70 63.87
C ALA A 294 -31.76 45.35 63.26
N HIS A 295 -32.07 45.02 62.00
CA HIS A 295 -33.29 45.49 61.36
C HIS A 295 -34.56 44.92 62.01
N LEU A 296 -34.57 43.62 62.34
CA LEU A 296 -35.70 42.98 63.02
C LEU A 296 -35.90 43.52 64.44
N ASP A 297 -34.80 43.81 65.15
CA ASP A 297 -34.83 44.39 66.49
C ASP A 297 -35.36 45.83 66.45
N ALA A 298 -34.94 46.64 65.47
CA ALA A 298 -35.44 48.00 65.29
C ALA A 298 -36.94 48.04 64.95
N ALA A 299 -37.43 47.07 64.17
CA ALA A 299 -38.84 46.93 63.84
C ALA A 299 -39.68 46.23 64.92
N ALA A 300 -39.09 45.85 66.07
CA ALA A 300 -39.79 45.07 67.09
C ALA A 300 -40.91 45.86 67.77
N GLU A 301 -40.67 47.13 68.13
CA GLU A 301 -41.68 48.00 68.75
C GLU A 301 -42.83 48.28 67.78
N GLU A 302 -42.53 48.67 66.53
CA GLU A 302 -43.56 48.89 65.51
C GLU A 302 -44.41 47.64 65.26
N ARG A 303 -43.78 46.46 65.19
CA ARG A 303 -44.51 45.19 65.06
C ARG A 303 -45.37 44.87 66.28
N ALA A 304 -44.90 45.20 67.48
CA ALA A 304 -45.69 45.03 68.71
C ALA A 304 -46.92 45.95 68.69
N ASP A 305 -46.75 47.22 68.31
CA ASP A 305 -47.82 48.20 68.18
C ASP A 305 -48.86 47.78 67.12
N LEU A 306 -48.40 47.36 65.94
CA LEU A 306 -49.26 46.79 64.92
C LEU A 306 -49.99 45.54 65.42
N GLY A 307 -49.34 44.71 66.24
CA GLY A 307 -49.95 43.55 66.88
C GLY A 307 -51.09 43.93 67.84
N VAL A 308 -50.90 44.98 68.65
CA VAL A 308 -51.95 45.53 69.53
C VAL A 308 -53.10 46.08 68.70
N LEU A 309 -52.80 46.87 67.67
CA LEU A 309 -53.80 47.46 66.79
C LEU A 309 -54.62 46.40 66.05
N LEU A 310 -53.98 45.33 65.57
CA LEU A 310 -54.66 44.18 64.98
C LEU A 310 -55.55 43.45 65.99
N ALA A 311 -55.09 43.31 67.24
CA ALA A 311 -55.90 42.70 68.30
C ALA A 311 -57.11 43.57 68.66
N ASP A 312 -56.96 44.90 68.70
CA ASP A 312 -58.06 45.84 68.88
C ASP A 312 -59.04 45.81 67.71
N ALA A 313 -58.55 45.82 66.46
CA ALA A 313 -59.38 45.67 65.28
C ALA A 313 -60.15 44.33 65.29
N ALA A 314 -59.50 43.25 65.71
CA ALA A 314 -60.15 41.95 65.87
C ALA A 314 -61.22 41.96 66.98
N ARG A 315 -61.00 42.67 68.10
CA ARG A 315 -62.02 42.88 69.15
C ARG A 315 -63.20 43.69 68.63
N ALA A 316 -62.94 44.81 67.95
CA ALA A 316 -63.97 45.66 67.35
C ALA A 316 -64.79 44.89 66.30
N GLY A 317 -64.13 44.09 65.46
CA GLY A 317 -64.76 43.24 64.45
C GLY A 317 -65.77 42.24 65.03
N ARG A 318 -65.60 41.80 66.29
CA ARG A 318 -66.58 40.93 66.96
C ARG A 318 -67.85 41.66 67.40
N VAL A 319 -67.75 42.95 67.72
CA VAL A 319 -68.87 43.77 68.25
C VAL A 319 -69.60 44.54 67.15
N LEU A 320 -68.90 44.86 66.05
CA LEU A 320 -69.43 45.55 64.87
C LEU A 320 -70.78 44.99 64.37
N PRO A 321 -70.97 43.65 64.21
CA PRO A 321 -72.26 43.10 63.79
C PRO A 321 -73.41 43.34 64.78
N LEU A 322 -73.11 43.47 66.08
CA LEU A 322 -74.11 43.77 67.11
C LEU A 322 -74.49 45.25 67.09
N LEU A 323 -73.51 46.14 66.89
CA LEU A 323 -73.76 47.57 66.70
C LEU A 323 -74.59 47.83 65.44
N HIS A 324 -74.23 47.20 64.32
CA HIS A 324 -75.01 47.30 63.08
C HIS A 324 -76.46 46.82 63.26
N ARG A 325 -76.68 45.75 64.04
CA ARG A 325 -78.04 45.30 64.38
C ARG A 325 -78.80 46.28 65.28
N ALA A 326 -78.10 46.98 66.18
CA ALA A 326 -78.71 47.99 67.04
C ALA A 326 -79.07 49.25 66.24
N GLU A 327 -78.19 49.71 65.35
CA GLU A 327 -78.44 50.80 64.40
C GLU A 327 -79.62 50.44 63.48
N GLN A 328 -79.63 49.25 62.87
CA GLN A 328 -80.77 48.80 62.05
C GLN A 328 -82.09 48.77 62.82
N ARG A 329 -82.07 48.45 64.12
CA ARG A 329 -83.27 48.51 64.97
C ARG A 329 -83.69 49.94 65.27
N ALA A 330 -82.75 50.82 65.58
CA ALA A 330 -83.02 52.24 65.81
C ALA A 330 -83.53 52.93 64.53
N GLU A 331 -82.96 52.59 63.37
CA GLU A 331 -83.46 53.03 62.07
C GLU A 331 -84.83 52.43 61.76
N ALA A 332 -85.07 51.15 62.06
CA ALA A 332 -86.40 50.55 61.89
C ALA A 332 -87.45 51.19 62.79
N GLU A 333 -87.08 51.55 64.03
CA GLU A 333 -87.93 52.29 64.96
C GLU A 333 -88.19 53.71 64.46
N ALA A 334 -87.14 54.44 64.06
CA ALA A 334 -87.27 55.76 63.46
C ALA A 334 -88.14 55.72 62.18
N LYS A 335 -87.98 54.69 61.35
CA LYS A 335 -88.79 54.45 60.15
C LYS A 335 -90.22 54.05 60.49
N ALA A 336 -90.45 53.32 61.58
CA ALA A 336 -91.79 53.01 62.07
C ALA A 336 -92.49 54.26 62.65
N VAL A 337 -91.76 55.13 63.35
CA VAL A 337 -92.24 56.44 63.81
C VAL A 337 -92.53 57.36 62.63
N LEU A 338 -91.65 57.36 61.62
CA LEU A 338 -91.84 58.13 60.40
C LEU A 338 -93.02 57.60 59.59
N LEU A 339 -93.17 56.27 59.41
CA LEU A 339 -94.33 55.64 58.75
C LEU A 339 -95.64 55.88 59.53
N ALA A 340 -95.59 55.89 60.87
CA ALA A 340 -96.72 56.27 61.70
C ALA A 340 -97.08 57.76 61.49
N ALA A 341 -96.10 58.65 61.47
CA ALA A 341 -96.28 60.07 61.17
C ALA A 341 -96.74 60.32 59.71
N GLU A 342 -96.25 59.53 58.75
CA GLU A 342 -96.56 59.62 57.32
C GLU A 342 -97.96 59.05 57.02
N SER A 343 -98.42 58.03 57.75
CA SER A 343 -99.81 57.58 57.72
C SER A 343 -100.79 58.60 58.35
N MET A 344 -100.29 59.44 59.27
CA MET A 344 -101.05 60.54 59.89
C MET A 344 -101.02 61.84 59.05
N SER A 345 -100.01 62.04 58.20
CA SER A 345 -99.88 63.24 57.35
C SER A 345 -100.40 63.08 55.91
N ARG A 346 -101.06 61.95 55.59
CA ARG A 346 -101.75 61.71 54.29
C ARG A 346 -103.20 62.22 54.25
N VAL A 347 -103.67 62.95 55.29
CA VAL A 347 -104.87 63.81 55.26
C VAL A 347 -104.48 65.24 54.89
N LEU A 348 -104.49 65.50 53.57
CA LEU A 348 -104.62 66.80 52.87
C LEU A 348 -103.55 67.92 53.07
N PRO A 349 -103.37 68.85 52.11
CA PRO A 349 -102.20 68.84 51.23
C PRO A 349 -101.50 70.21 51.05
N LEU A 350 -100.33 70.22 50.39
CA LEU A 350 -99.92 71.10 49.28
C LEU A 350 -98.39 71.35 49.24
N ARG A 351 -97.81 71.03 48.07
CA ARG A 351 -96.50 71.36 47.43
C ARG A 351 -95.84 72.72 47.82
N PRO A 352 -94.54 73.00 47.50
CA PRO A 352 -93.73 72.50 46.35
C PRO A 352 -92.25 72.16 46.65
N ALA A 353 -91.57 71.68 45.60
CA ALA A 353 -90.16 71.29 45.52
C ALA A 353 -89.15 72.39 45.90
N GLY A 354 -87.97 71.97 46.38
CA GLY A 354 -86.80 72.80 46.61
C GLY A 354 -85.51 72.08 46.20
N ASP A 355 -84.61 72.84 45.59
CA ASP A 355 -83.42 72.51 44.78
C ASP A 355 -82.30 71.65 45.40
N ASP A 356 -82.46 71.04 46.59
CA ASP A 356 -81.33 70.43 47.32
C ASP A 356 -81.05 68.94 47.01
N ASP A 357 -81.95 68.22 46.35
CA ASP A 357 -81.78 66.80 46.00
C ASP A 357 -80.72 66.57 44.90
N LEU A 358 -80.49 67.56 44.03
CA LEU A 358 -79.55 67.43 42.92
C LEU A 358 -78.09 67.39 43.40
N ALA A 359 -77.74 68.16 44.44
CA ALA A 359 -76.38 68.27 44.96
C ALA A 359 -75.95 67.07 45.82
N ALA A 360 -76.92 66.37 46.43
CA ALA A 360 -76.69 65.15 47.19
C ALA A 360 -76.48 63.94 46.25
N LEU A 361 -77.34 63.78 45.24
CA LEU A 361 -77.21 62.76 44.20
C LEU A 361 -75.93 62.94 43.35
N GLU A 362 -75.47 64.17 43.14
CA GLU A 362 -74.20 64.44 42.44
C GLU A 362 -72.97 64.09 43.28
N ARG A 363 -73.04 64.22 44.61
CA ARG A 363 -71.97 63.82 45.54
C ARG A 363 -71.87 62.30 45.64
N GLU A 364 -72.99 61.61 45.81
CA GLU A 364 -73.04 60.14 45.85
C GLU A 364 -72.54 59.53 44.54
N ARG A 365 -72.90 60.12 43.39
CA ARG A 365 -72.37 59.70 42.08
C ARG A 365 -70.85 59.96 41.95
N ARG A 366 -70.32 61.06 42.50
CA ARG A 366 -68.87 61.35 42.48
C ARG A 366 -68.09 60.37 43.36
N ASP A 367 -68.62 60.01 44.52
CA ASP A 367 -67.99 59.05 45.43
C ASP A 367 -68.03 57.63 44.85
N GLU A 368 -69.10 57.25 44.17
CA GLU A 368 -69.19 55.97 43.48
C GLU A 368 -68.28 55.93 42.22
N ILE A 369 -68.16 57.03 41.48
CA ILE A 369 -67.19 57.16 40.37
C ILE A 369 -65.75 57.06 40.90
N ALA A 370 -65.43 57.67 42.05
CA ALA A 370 -64.11 57.57 42.66
C ALA A 370 -63.80 56.14 43.13
N ARG A 371 -64.78 55.45 43.70
CA ARG A 371 -64.65 54.04 44.14
C ARG A 371 -64.47 53.08 42.96
N LEU A 372 -65.25 53.26 41.89
CA LEU A 372 -65.12 52.50 40.64
C LEU A 372 -63.82 52.84 39.89
N GLY A 373 -63.29 54.06 40.04
CA GLY A 373 -61.98 54.45 39.52
C GLY A 373 -60.82 53.71 40.19
N GLY A 374 -60.89 53.49 41.52
CA GLY A 374 -59.90 52.68 42.25
C GLY A 374 -59.91 51.21 41.84
N LEU A 375 -61.10 50.61 41.73
CA LEU A 375 -61.27 49.21 41.27
C LEU A 375 -60.79 48.99 39.82
N ARG A 376 -60.89 50.02 38.96
CA ARG A 376 -60.38 49.96 37.59
C ARG A 376 -58.84 49.95 37.55
N ALA A 377 -58.19 50.74 38.39
CA ALA A 377 -56.72 50.73 38.51
C ALA A 377 -56.19 49.38 39.04
N ASP A 378 -56.92 48.75 39.97
CA ASP A 378 -56.60 47.42 40.48
C ASP A 378 -56.79 46.33 39.41
N GLU A 379 -57.83 46.41 38.56
CA GLU A 379 -58.03 45.46 37.46
C GLU A 379 -56.97 45.63 36.34
N GLU A 380 -56.55 46.87 36.05
CA GLU A 380 -55.44 47.13 35.12
C GLU A 380 -54.12 46.55 35.66
N ARG A 381 -53.86 46.68 36.98
CA ARG A 381 -52.68 46.08 37.62
C ARG A 381 -52.74 44.55 37.65
N ARG A 382 -53.93 43.97 37.85
CA ARG A 382 -54.16 42.51 37.77
C ARG A 382 -53.89 41.98 36.36
N ALA A 383 -54.36 42.70 35.33
CA ALA A 383 -54.12 42.33 33.94
C ALA A 383 -52.62 42.38 33.58
N ALA A 384 -51.89 43.39 34.06
CA ALA A 384 -50.44 43.48 33.86
C ALA A 384 -49.68 42.32 34.52
N LEU A 385 -50.01 41.97 35.76
CA LEU A 385 -49.39 40.83 36.46
C LEU A 385 -49.70 39.49 35.79
N LEU A 386 -50.92 39.30 35.26
CA LEU A 386 -51.27 38.09 34.52
C LEU A 386 -50.51 37.98 33.18
N ALA A 387 -50.26 39.11 32.51
CA ALA A 387 -49.43 39.14 31.32
C ALA A 387 -47.96 38.77 31.64
N GLU A 388 -47.40 39.32 32.71
CA GLU A 388 -46.03 39.01 33.17
C GLU A 388 -45.87 37.54 33.57
N ILE A 389 -46.87 36.96 34.26
CA ILE A 389 -46.91 35.51 34.57
C ILE A 389 -46.96 34.68 33.27
N GLY A 390 -47.71 35.13 32.26
CA GLY A 390 -47.79 34.48 30.95
C GLY A 390 -46.46 34.48 30.20
N GLU A 391 -45.74 35.62 30.21
CA GLU A 391 -44.42 35.75 29.58
C GLU A 391 -43.38 34.86 30.28
N ILE A 392 -43.35 34.86 31.62
CA ILE A 392 -42.44 34.00 32.39
C ILE A 392 -42.77 32.52 32.16
N GLY A 393 -44.06 32.16 32.08
CA GLY A 393 -44.48 30.79 31.78
C GLY A 393 -44.07 30.32 30.38
N ALA A 394 -44.15 31.20 29.38
CA ALA A 394 -43.69 30.92 28.03
C ALA A 394 -42.16 30.72 27.97
N GLU A 395 -41.40 31.54 28.71
CA GLU A 395 -39.93 31.41 28.78
C GLU A 395 -39.50 30.14 29.53
N LEU A 396 -40.19 29.78 30.61
CA LEU A 396 -39.94 28.53 31.33
C LEU A 396 -40.17 27.31 30.43
N THR A 397 -41.22 27.34 29.62
CA THR A 397 -41.53 26.26 28.66
C THR A 397 -40.42 26.14 27.62
N ARG A 398 -39.96 27.25 27.04
CA ARG A 398 -38.83 27.27 26.09
C ARG A 398 -37.54 26.70 26.68
N LEU A 399 -37.22 27.08 27.92
CA LEU A 399 -36.01 26.60 28.59
C LEU A 399 -36.10 25.10 28.88
N THR A 400 -37.28 24.63 29.30
CA THR A 400 -37.55 23.21 29.54
C THR A 400 -37.40 22.41 28.24
N ASP A 401 -38.00 22.88 27.14
CA ASP A 401 -37.88 22.23 25.82
C ASP A 401 -36.41 22.13 25.39
N ARG A 402 -35.62 23.18 25.62
CA ARG A 402 -34.19 23.22 25.31
C ARG A 402 -33.38 22.27 26.18
N GLU A 403 -33.72 22.15 27.46
CA GLU A 403 -33.11 21.19 28.38
C GLU A 403 -33.38 19.74 27.92
N THR A 404 -34.63 19.41 27.58
CA THR A 404 -34.99 18.08 27.04
C THR A 404 -34.27 17.78 25.74
N ALA A 405 -34.24 18.71 24.77
CA ALA A 405 -33.53 18.50 23.51
C ALA A 405 -32.02 18.29 23.71
N THR A 406 -31.43 18.99 24.68
CA THR A 406 -30.00 18.83 25.03
C THR A 406 -29.75 17.48 25.71
N ALA A 407 -30.65 17.04 26.59
CA ALA A 407 -30.58 15.74 27.25
C ALA A 407 -30.71 14.58 26.26
N GLU A 408 -31.61 14.68 25.27
CA GLU A 408 -31.75 13.71 24.19
C GLU A 408 -30.47 13.60 23.33
N LEU A 409 -29.87 14.74 22.98
CA LEU A 409 -28.59 14.77 22.25
C LEU A 409 -27.45 14.13 23.05
N LEU A 410 -27.35 14.43 24.36
CA LEU A 410 -26.34 13.85 25.25
C LEU A 410 -26.53 12.35 25.45
N ALA A 411 -27.76 11.83 25.42
CA ALA A 411 -28.02 10.40 25.53
C ALA A 411 -27.51 9.60 24.31
N VAL A 412 -27.56 10.19 23.10
CA VAL A 412 -27.19 9.53 21.85
C VAL A 412 -25.68 9.60 21.56
N LEU A 413 -25.01 10.67 22.01
CA LEU A 413 -23.58 10.93 21.74
C LEU A 413 -22.63 9.78 22.13
N PRO A 414 -22.72 9.15 23.32
CA PRO A 414 -21.85 8.04 23.70
C PRO A 414 -21.97 6.82 22.78
N GLY A 415 -23.17 6.55 22.25
CA GLY A 415 -23.39 5.47 21.29
C GLY A 415 -22.69 5.75 19.96
N ARG A 416 -22.81 6.98 19.45
CA ARG A 416 -22.13 7.41 18.21
C ARG A 416 -20.61 7.43 18.35
N LEU A 417 -20.10 7.81 19.53
CA LEU A 417 -18.66 7.79 19.81
C LEU A 417 -18.13 6.36 19.79
N ARG A 418 -18.80 5.43 20.48
CA ARG A 418 -18.42 4.00 20.49
C ARG A 418 -18.41 3.41 19.07
N GLU A 419 -19.43 3.69 18.27
CA GLU A 419 -19.51 3.21 16.89
C GLU A 419 -18.39 3.79 16.01
N ALA A 420 -18.00 5.05 16.25
CA ALA A 420 -16.86 5.67 15.56
C ALA A 420 -15.52 5.07 16.01
N GLU A 421 -15.34 4.80 17.30
CA GLU A 421 -14.15 4.13 17.85
C GLU A 421 -14.00 2.70 17.31
N GLU A 422 -15.10 1.94 17.24
CA GLU A 422 -15.12 0.59 16.65
C GLU A 422 -14.73 0.62 15.17
N ARG A 423 -15.29 1.54 14.38
CA ARG A 423 -14.93 1.71 12.97
C ARG A 423 -13.46 2.09 12.79
N HIS A 424 -12.94 2.97 13.65
CA HIS A 424 -11.54 3.38 13.61
C HIS A 424 -10.59 2.24 14.02
N ALA A 425 -10.94 1.46 15.05
CA ALA A 425 -10.18 0.29 15.46
C ALA A 425 -10.12 -0.78 14.36
N ALA A 426 -11.26 -1.05 13.71
CA ALA A 426 -11.33 -1.97 12.57
C ALA A 426 -10.47 -1.50 11.38
N ALA A 427 -10.49 -0.20 11.08
CA ALA A 427 -9.65 0.37 10.03
C ALA A 427 -8.15 0.24 10.35
N ARG A 428 -7.73 0.52 11.59
CA ARG A 428 -6.33 0.33 12.02
C ARG A 428 -5.89 -1.13 11.97
N GLN A 429 -6.77 -2.06 12.34
CA GLN A 429 -6.47 -3.49 12.27
C GLN A 429 -6.31 -3.95 10.81
N ALA A 430 -7.15 -3.44 9.89
CA ALA A 430 -7.01 -3.72 8.47
C ALA A 430 -5.72 -3.13 7.88
N GLU A 431 -5.35 -1.91 8.26
CA GLU A 431 -4.09 -1.27 7.85
C GLU A 431 -2.87 -2.05 8.33
N ALA A 432 -2.85 -2.47 9.60
CA ALA A 432 -1.76 -3.30 10.15
C ALA A 432 -1.66 -4.69 9.48
N ALA A 433 -2.77 -5.23 8.96
CA ALA A 433 -2.78 -6.51 8.26
C ALA A 433 -2.40 -6.41 6.76
N SER A 434 -2.40 -5.21 6.16
CA SER A 434 -2.09 -5.02 4.74
C SER A 434 -0.70 -5.53 4.35
N PRO A 435 0.39 -5.23 5.08
CA PRO A 435 1.74 -5.69 4.70
C PRO A 435 1.86 -7.23 4.75
N ALA A 436 1.23 -7.87 5.73
CA ALA A 436 1.23 -9.33 5.85
C ALA A 436 0.42 -9.99 4.72
N ALA A 437 -0.71 -9.40 4.33
CA ALA A 437 -1.51 -9.87 3.21
C ALA A 437 -0.80 -9.68 1.86
N GLU A 438 -0.11 -8.55 1.66
CA GLU A 438 0.72 -8.28 0.48
C GLU A 438 1.88 -9.27 0.39
N HIS A 439 2.58 -9.51 1.50
CA HIS A 439 3.67 -10.49 1.55
C HIS A 439 3.19 -11.92 1.26
N ALA A 440 2.04 -12.32 1.83
CA ALA A 440 1.42 -13.62 1.56
C ALA A 440 1.01 -13.75 0.09
N HIS A 441 0.45 -12.68 -0.51
CA HIS A 441 0.11 -12.64 -1.93
C HIS A 441 1.35 -12.79 -2.83
N GLU A 442 2.42 -12.06 -2.53
CA GLU A 442 3.68 -12.12 -3.28
C GLU A 442 4.31 -13.52 -3.19
N THR A 443 4.27 -14.13 -1.99
CA THR A 443 4.72 -15.49 -1.75
C THR A 443 3.89 -16.53 -2.51
N ALA A 444 2.57 -16.35 -2.56
CA ALA A 444 1.68 -17.20 -3.35
C ALA A 444 1.97 -17.09 -4.86
N ILE A 445 2.24 -15.87 -5.37
CA ILE A 445 2.67 -15.67 -6.77
C ILE A 445 3.99 -16.40 -7.02
N ARG A 446 5.01 -16.21 -6.18
CA ARG A 446 6.31 -16.90 -6.34
C ARG A 446 6.14 -18.42 -6.35
N THR A 447 5.36 -18.96 -5.42
CA THR A 447 5.09 -20.40 -5.31
C THR A 447 4.37 -20.93 -6.55
N ARG A 448 3.33 -20.25 -7.02
CA ARG A 448 2.61 -20.61 -8.26
C ARG A 448 3.56 -20.61 -9.47
N THR A 449 4.43 -19.62 -9.56
CA THR A 449 5.39 -19.49 -10.66
C THR A 449 6.43 -20.61 -10.62
N ALA A 450 6.89 -21.00 -9.42
CA ALA A 450 7.77 -22.15 -9.21
C ALA A 450 7.11 -23.48 -9.58
N VAL A 451 5.85 -23.70 -9.20
CA VAL A 451 5.07 -24.88 -9.60
C VAL A 451 4.91 -24.96 -11.12
N HIS A 452 4.57 -23.85 -11.76
CA HIS A 452 4.43 -23.81 -13.22
C HIS A 452 5.76 -24.10 -13.93
N ARG A 453 6.88 -23.60 -13.37
CA ARG A 453 8.23 -23.91 -13.85
C ARG A 453 8.62 -25.37 -13.63
N ARG A 454 8.23 -25.97 -12.50
CA ARG A 454 8.40 -27.41 -12.25
C ARG A 454 7.61 -28.22 -13.27
N ASP A 455 6.34 -27.90 -13.51
CA ASP A 455 5.48 -28.68 -14.40
C ASP A 455 5.96 -28.60 -15.86
N THR A 456 6.42 -27.43 -16.30
CA THR A 456 7.06 -27.27 -17.62
C THR A 456 8.36 -28.07 -17.72
N LEU A 457 9.22 -28.02 -16.70
CA LEU A 457 10.45 -28.83 -16.66
C LEU A 457 10.16 -30.33 -16.59
N THR A 458 9.13 -30.75 -15.87
CA THR A 458 8.72 -32.16 -15.76
C THR A 458 8.20 -32.65 -17.09
N THR A 459 7.37 -31.86 -17.78
CA THR A 459 6.88 -32.16 -19.13
C THR A 459 8.05 -32.25 -20.12
N ALA A 460 9.02 -31.34 -20.02
CA ALA A 460 10.23 -31.37 -20.84
C ALA A 460 11.10 -32.61 -20.55
N LEU A 461 11.23 -32.99 -19.28
CA LEU A 461 11.96 -34.20 -18.87
C LEU A 461 11.25 -35.47 -19.36
N GLN A 462 9.93 -35.52 -19.26
CA GLN A 462 9.13 -36.65 -19.71
C GLN A 462 9.21 -36.80 -21.23
N ALA A 463 9.15 -35.68 -21.96
CA ALA A 463 9.41 -35.64 -23.40
C ALA A 463 10.81 -36.17 -23.74
N ALA A 464 11.83 -35.76 -22.98
CA ALA A 464 13.21 -36.22 -23.12
C ALA A 464 13.40 -37.71 -22.79
N LEU A 465 12.65 -38.23 -21.81
CA LEU A 465 12.65 -39.66 -21.44
C LEU A 465 11.93 -40.51 -22.49
N THR A 466 10.85 -40.03 -23.10
CA THR A 466 10.21 -40.70 -24.24
C THR A 466 11.01 -40.62 -25.53
N SER A 467 11.93 -39.66 -25.67
CA SER A 467 12.81 -39.54 -26.83
C SER A 467 14.17 -40.25 -26.64
N LEU A 468 14.38 -40.92 -25.50
CA LEU A 468 15.52 -41.79 -25.27
C LEU A 468 15.21 -43.21 -25.81
N PRO A 469 15.95 -43.70 -26.82
CA PRO A 469 15.74 -45.03 -27.36
C PRO A 469 16.21 -46.09 -26.35
N ILE A 470 15.30 -46.99 -26.01
CA ILE A 470 15.55 -48.18 -25.20
C ILE A 470 16.53 -49.07 -25.97
N ALA A 471 17.79 -49.06 -25.54
CA ALA A 471 18.76 -50.09 -25.87
C ALA A 471 19.51 -50.44 -24.59
N PHE A 472 18.97 -51.38 -23.83
CA PHE A 472 19.75 -52.42 -23.15
C PHE A 472 18.76 -53.52 -22.75
N THR A 473 18.74 -54.54 -23.60
CA THR A 473 18.45 -55.93 -23.25
C THR A 473 19.52 -56.48 -22.32
N ASP A 474 19.18 -57.64 -21.73
CA ASP A 474 20.02 -58.63 -21.04
C ASP A 474 19.93 -58.54 -19.52
N GLY A 475 19.71 -59.61 -18.76
CA GLY A 475 19.78 -61.05 -19.01
C GLY A 475 19.94 -61.75 -17.65
N GLU A 476 19.54 -63.01 -17.55
CA GLU A 476 19.62 -63.87 -16.36
C GLU A 476 21.05 -64.07 -15.81
N GLY A 477 21.16 -64.38 -14.50
CA GLY A 477 22.04 -65.45 -14.02
C GLY A 477 23.26 -65.08 -13.15
N ALA A 478 23.10 -65.17 -11.81
CA ALA A 478 23.91 -65.94 -10.85
C ALA A 478 23.34 -65.81 -9.43
#